data_AF-A0A7C4V5Q7-F1
#
_entry.id   AF-A0A7C4V5Q7-F1
#
_cell.length_a   1.000
_cell.length_b   1.000
_cell.length_c   1.000
_cell.angle_alpha   90.00
_cell.angle_beta   90.00
_cell.angle_gamma   90.00
#
_symmetry.space_group_name_H-M   'P 1'
#
loop_
_entity.id
_entity.type
_entity.pdbx_description
1 polymer ?
#
loop_
_entity_poly.entity_id
_entity_poly.type
_entity_poly.pdbx_seq_one_letter_code
_entity_poly.pdbx_strand_id
1 'polypeptide(L)'
;MDTSTTSPSPKGLKGFIARRGIACTIIIALFILLVAANAVYALWEASYNPSFCSLCHIIRPYVDSYHTSQYLDNIHQQANVGCKDCHVTSPIGALKEVAAYVTGNYDNPLTERKMTNDMCLKCHRSYESLAERTAHLNRNPHNSHWPNLRCTVCHKSHRPEENYCAQCHQD
;
A
#
# COMPACT_ATOMS: atom_id res chain seq x y z
N MET A 1 -42.02 13.98 -73.09
CA MET A 1 -40.84 13.40 -72.42
C MET A 1 -40.67 14.17 -71.12
N ASP A 2 -41.38 13.76 -70.07
CA ASP A 2 -41.28 14.35 -68.75
C ASP A 2 -40.10 13.73 -68.02
N THR A 3 -39.14 14.56 -67.61
CA THR A 3 -38.00 14.15 -66.78
C THR A 3 -38.28 14.59 -65.34
N SER A 4 -38.93 13.72 -64.57
CA SER A 4 -39.09 13.88 -63.13
C SER A 4 -37.75 13.61 -62.44
N THR A 5 -37.08 14.67 -62.01
CA THR A 5 -35.91 14.60 -61.14
C THR A 5 -36.36 14.35 -59.71
N THR A 6 -36.16 13.13 -59.20
CA THR A 6 -36.39 12.81 -57.79
C THR A 6 -35.16 13.19 -56.97
N SER A 7 -35.30 14.22 -56.13
CA SER A 7 -34.31 14.61 -55.13
C SER A 7 -34.11 13.50 -54.09
N PRO A 8 -32.88 13.14 -53.68
CA PRO A 8 -32.65 12.15 -52.65
C PRO A 8 -33.19 12.63 -51.28
N SER A 9 -33.86 11.72 -50.57
CA SER A 9 -34.49 11.95 -49.27
C SER A 9 -33.46 12.29 -48.18
N PRO A 10 -33.69 13.33 -47.34
CA PRO A 10 -32.75 13.81 -46.31
C PRO A 10 -32.59 12.86 -45.10
N LYS A 11 -33.25 11.70 -45.11
CA LYS A 11 -33.25 10.75 -43.98
C LYS A 11 -31.87 10.09 -43.73
N GLY A 12 -31.02 9.93 -44.76
CA GLY A 12 -29.70 9.31 -44.63
C GLY A 12 -28.64 10.18 -43.96
N LEU A 13 -28.67 11.49 -44.21
CA LEU A 13 -27.66 12.44 -43.70
C LEU A 13 -27.82 12.71 -42.21
N LYS A 14 -29.07 12.85 -41.72
CA LYS A 14 -29.37 13.04 -40.29
C LYS A 14 -28.94 11.83 -39.43
N GLY A 15 -29.16 10.61 -39.92
CA GLY A 15 -28.73 9.38 -39.24
C GLY A 15 -27.20 9.21 -39.21
N PHE A 16 -26.50 9.63 -40.28
CA PHE A 16 -25.04 9.61 -40.36
C PHE A 16 -24.39 10.64 -39.42
N ILE A 17 -24.91 11.87 -39.38
CA ILE A 17 -24.43 12.92 -38.46
C ILE A 17 -24.70 12.54 -37.00
N ALA A 18 -25.88 11.99 -36.68
CA ALA A 18 -26.20 11.50 -35.34
C ALA A 18 -25.27 10.35 -34.89
N ARG A 19 -24.99 9.37 -35.76
CA ARG A 19 -24.04 8.28 -35.48
C ARG A 19 -22.61 8.77 -35.30
N ARG A 20 -22.16 9.80 -36.03
CA ARG A 20 -20.84 10.42 -35.85
C ARG A 20 -20.75 11.24 -34.57
N GLY A 21 -21.82 11.95 -34.19
CA GLY A 21 -21.90 12.65 -32.89
C GLY A 21 -21.86 11.68 -31.70
N ILE A 22 -22.60 10.57 -31.78
CA ILE A 22 -22.56 9.50 -30.78
C ILE A 22 -21.15 8.85 -30.74
N ALA A 23 -20.54 8.54 -31.89
CA ALA A 23 -19.19 8.00 -31.93
C ALA A 23 -18.16 8.97 -31.32
N CYS A 24 -18.24 10.28 -31.61
CA CYS A 24 -17.33 11.27 -31.02
C CYS A 24 -17.51 11.39 -29.51
N THR A 25 -18.75 11.39 -29.00
CA THR A 25 -19.01 11.42 -27.55
C THR A 25 -18.49 10.17 -26.85
N ILE A 26 -18.65 8.98 -27.45
CA ILE A 26 -18.08 7.73 -26.93
C ILE A 26 -16.56 7.80 -26.91
N ILE A 27 -15.92 8.25 -27.99
CA ILE A 27 -14.46 8.37 -28.06
C ILE A 27 -13.93 9.35 -27.00
N ILE A 28 -14.58 10.49 -26.83
CA ILE A 28 -14.22 11.47 -25.79
C ILE A 28 -14.39 10.86 -24.40
N ALA A 29 -15.50 10.18 -24.14
CA ALA A 29 -15.73 9.53 -22.85
C ALA A 29 -14.68 8.44 -22.55
N LEU A 30 -14.33 7.61 -23.55
CA LEU A 30 -13.28 6.60 -23.43
C LEU A 30 -11.90 7.24 -23.19
N PHE A 31 -11.60 8.35 -23.87
CA PHE A 31 -10.36 9.08 -23.66
C PHE A 31 -10.29 9.65 -22.23
N ILE A 32 -11.37 10.26 -21.74
CA ILE A 32 -11.44 10.76 -20.35
C ILE A 32 -11.25 9.61 -19.34
N LEU A 33 -11.91 8.47 -19.56
CA LEU A 33 -11.76 7.30 -18.69
C LEU A 33 -10.32 6.78 -18.69
N LEU A 34 -9.67 6.74 -19.86
CA LEU A 34 -8.28 6.33 -19.98
C LEU A 34 -7.35 7.30 -19.23
N VAL A 35 -7.52 8.61 -19.40
CA VAL A 35 -6.73 9.63 -18.68
C VAL A 35 -6.92 9.51 -17.17
N ALA A 36 -8.17 9.36 -16.72
CA ALA A 36 -8.48 9.18 -15.31
C ALA A 36 -7.85 7.91 -14.72
N ALA A 37 -7.91 6.78 -15.44
CA ALA A 37 -7.28 5.53 -15.01
C ALA A 37 -5.76 5.67 -14.88
N ASN A 38 -5.09 6.32 -15.83
CA ASN A 38 -3.65 6.58 -15.77
C ASN A 38 -3.28 7.51 -14.60
N ALA A 39 -4.10 8.54 -14.33
CA ALA A 39 -3.88 9.44 -13.19
C ALA A 39 -4.01 8.70 -11.85
N VAL A 40 -5.03 7.83 -11.70
CA VAL A 40 -5.20 7.00 -10.51
C VAL A 40 -4.04 6.02 -10.34
N TYR A 41 -3.59 5.39 -11.43
CA TYR A 41 -2.43 4.49 -11.40
C TYR A 41 -1.16 5.23 -10.97
N ALA A 42 -0.88 6.40 -11.56
CA ALA A 42 0.27 7.21 -11.19
C ALA A 42 0.23 7.65 -9.71
N LEU A 43 -0.95 8.02 -9.20
CA LEU A 43 -1.13 8.36 -7.79
C LEU A 43 -0.90 7.13 -6.89
N TRP A 44 -1.37 5.96 -7.31
CA TRP A 44 -1.15 4.71 -6.59
C TRP A 44 0.34 4.39 -6.50
N GLU A 45 1.08 4.45 -7.61
CA GLU A 45 2.53 4.23 -7.61
C GLU A 45 3.28 5.27 -6.76
N ALA A 46 2.92 6.55 -6.87
CA ALA A 46 3.49 7.61 -6.03
C ALA A 46 3.32 7.34 -4.53
N SER A 47 2.21 6.70 -4.15
CA SER A 47 1.93 6.37 -2.74
C SER A 47 2.78 5.24 -2.16
N TYR A 48 3.65 4.60 -2.95
CA TYR A 48 4.71 3.70 -2.43
C TYR A 48 5.97 4.46 -1.98
N ASN A 49 6.12 5.73 -2.37
CA ASN A 49 7.24 6.55 -1.91
C ASN A 49 7.00 7.02 -0.46
N PRO A 50 7.95 6.84 0.48
CA PRO A 50 7.80 7.29 1.87
C PRO A 50 7.43 8.77 2.02
N SER A 51 7.92 9.63 1.11
CA SER A 51 7.64 11.07 1.11
C SER A 51 6.15 11.38 0.91
N PHE A 52 5.41 10.49 0.24
CA PHE A 52 3.96 10.62 0.09
C PHE A 52 3.26 10.49 1.45
N CYS A 53 3.71 9.57 2.31
CA CYS A 53 3.14 9.41 3.64
C CYS A 53 3.33 10.68 4.48
N SER A 54 4.49 11.33 4.41
CA SER A 54 4.80 12.57 5.14
C SER A 54 3.91 13.77 4.81
N LEU A 55 3.05 13.68 3.78
CA LEU A 55 1.98 14.66 3.53
C LEU A 55 1.02 14.76 4.72
N CYS A 56 0.74 13.64 5.39
CA CYS A 56 -0.05 13.63 6.62
C CYS A 56 0.88 13.90 7.82
N HIS A 57 0.58 14.91 8.63
CA HIS A 57 1.49 15.24 9.76
C HIS A 57 1.58 14.14 10.84
N ILE A 58 0.55 13.31 10.95
CA ILE A 58 0.39 12.31 12.02
C ILE A 58 1.31 11.11 11.79
N ILE A 59 1.70 10.87 10.52
CA ILE A 59 2.61 9.77 10.17
C ILE A 59 4.07 10.23 10.10
N ARG A 60 4.35 11.55 10.08
CA ARG A 60 5.72 12.09 9.95
C ARG A 60 6.72 11.50 10.94
N PRO A 61 6.43 11.37 12.25
CA PRO A 61 7.38 10.79 13.20
C PRO A 61 7.80 9.36 12.83
N TYR A 62 6.90 8.59 12.21
CA TYR A 62 7.16 7.23 11.76
C TYR A 62 7.96 7.19 10.45
N VAL A 63 7.75 8.17 9.57
CA VAL A 63 8.58 8.34 8.36
C VAL A 63 10.00 8.77 8.74
N ASP A 64 10.14 9.70 9.69
CA ASP A 64 11.44 10.12 10.21
C ASP A 64 12.17 8.94 10.87
N SER A 65 11.46 8.16 11.68
CA SER A 65 11.96 6.90 12.26
C SER A 65 12.44 5.93 11.17
N TYR A 66 11.64 5.71 10.13
CA TYR A 66 11.99 4.85 8.99
C TYR A 66 13.28 5.29 8.28
N HIS A 67 13.59 6.59 8.26
CA HIS A 67 14.80 7.10 7.62
C HIS A 67 16.03 7.18 8.54
N THR A 68 15.84 7.30 9.86
CA THR A 68 16.92 7.73 10.75
C THR A 68 17.08 6.92 12.04
N SER A 69 16.10 6.09 12.39
CA SER A 69 16.13 5.34 13.65
C SER A 69 17.09 4.13 13.58
N GLN A 70 17.25 3.46 14.72
CA GLN A 70 17.89 2.14 14.80
C GLN A 70 16.87 0.98 14.87
N TYR A 71 15.59 1.29 14.68
CA TYR A 71 14.49 0.35 14.85
C TYR A 71 14.30 -0.48 13.58
N LEU A 72 13.40 -1.45 13.66
CA LEU A 72 13.17 -2.40 12.58
C LEU A 72 12.75 -1.70 11.28
N ASP A 73 12.04 -0.56 11.34
CA ASP A 73 11.67 0.23 10.17
C ASP A 73 12.88 0.71 9.36
N ASN A 74 13.90 1.28 9.99
CA ASN A 74 15.09 1.77 9.31
C ASN A 74 15.98 0.64 8.81
N ILE A 75 16.08 -0.46 9.55
CA ILE A 75 16.78 -1.66 9.07
C ILE A 75 16.15 -2.17 7.77
N HIS A 76 14.82 -2.14 7.68
CA HIS A 76 14.08 -2.52 6.48
C HIS A 76 14.20 -1.48 5.35
N GLN A 77 14.25 -0.19 5.69
CA GLN A 77 14.55 0.88 4.73
C GLN A 77 15.89 0.64 4.04
N GLN A 78 16.94 0.30 4.80
CA GLN A 78 18.27 0.00 4.28
C GLN A 78 18.28 -1.25 3.38
N ALA A 79 17.36 -2.18 3.62
CA ALA A 79 17.11 -3.35 2.78
C ALA A 79 16.16 -3.08 1.59
N ASN A 80 15.85 -1.81 1.31
CA ASN A 80 14.94 -1.37 0.24
C ASN A 80 13.51 -1.95 0.38
N VAL A 81 13.03 -2.12 1.62
CA VAL A 81 11.65 -2.51 1.93
C VAL A 81 10.86 -1.26 2.29
N GLY A 82 9.83 -0.94 1.49
CA GLY A 82 9.02 0.26 1.63
C GLY A 82 7.88 0.12 2.65
N CYS A 83 7.28 1.25 3.02
CA CYS A 83 6.21 1.30 4.03
C CYS A 83 5.05 0.35 3.70
N LYS A 84 4.62 0.32 2.43
CA LYS A 84 3.49 -0.49 1.94
C LYS A 84 3.78 -1.98 1.83
N ASP A 85 5.04 -2.39 1.90
CA ASP A 85 5.38 -3.81 1.91
C ASP A 85 4.91 -4.45 3.22
N CYS A 86 4.94 -3.71 4.33
CA CYS A 86 4.36 -4.12 5.61
C CYS A 86 2.95 -3.53 5.84
N HIS A 87 2.71 -2.26 5.52
CA HIS A 87 1.42 -1.58 5.65
C HIS A 87 0.51 -1.83 4.44
N VAL A 88 0.24 -3.11 4.16
CA VAL A 88 -0.64 -3.48 3.06
C VAL A 88 -2.04 -2.94 3.33
N THR A 89 -2.50 -2.04 2.47
CA THR A 89 -3.84 -1.45 2.53
C THR A 89 -4.53 -1.64 1.20
N SER A 90 -5.82 -1.99 1.23
CA SER A 90 -6.63 -2.02 0.01
C SER A 90 -6.96 -0.59 -0.44
N PRO A 91 -7.37 -0.36 -1.70
CA PRO A 91 -7.80 0.97 -2.14
C PRO A 91 -8.91 1.57 -1.26
N ILE A 92 -9.85 0.74 -0.81
CA ILE A 92 -10.91 1.15 0.12
C ILE A 92 -10.34 1.48 1.50
N GLY A 93 -9.34 0.73 1.97
CA GLY A 93 -8.62 1.02 3.21
C GLY A 93 -7.93 2.38 3.16
N ALA A 94 -7.18 2.66 2.09
CA ALA A 94 -6.52 3.95 1.88
C ALA A 94 -7.52 5.13 1.87
N LEU A 95 -8.68 4.97 1.22
CA LEU A 95 -9.74 5.99 1.25
C LEU A 95 -10.28 6.23 2.66
N LYS A 96 -10.46 5.18 3.46
CA LYS A 96 -10.89 5.31 4.86
C LYS A 96 -9.86 6.03 5.71
N GLU A 97 -8.57 5.76 5.51
CA GLU A 97 -7.48 6.45 6.21
C GLU A 97 -7.46 7.95 5.86
N VAL A 98 -7.63 8.31 4.58
CA VAL A 98 -7.73 9.71 4.14
C VAL A 98 -8.97 10.38 4.75
N ALA A 99 -10.13 9.72 4.72
CA ALA A 99 -11.36 10.27 5.30
C ALA A 99 -11.23 10.48 6.82
N ALA A 100 -10.66 9.50 7.54
CA ALA A 100 -10.36 9.61 8.95
C ALA A 100 -9.45 10.81 9.23
N TYR A 101 -8.37 10.97 8.45
CA TYR A 101 -7.45 12.10 8.57
C TYR A 101 -8.14 13.46 8.37
N VAL A 102 -8.89 13.63 7.28
CA VAL A 102 -9.58 14.90 6.96
C VAL A 102 -10.66 15.25 7.98
N THR A 103 -11.34 14.24 8.53
CA THR A 103 -12.39 14.44 9.54
C THR A 103 -11.87 14.54 10.97
N GLY A 104 -10.57 14.29 11.20
CA GLY A 104 -10.00 14.23 12.55
C GLY A 104 -10.39 12.99 13.34
N ASN A 105 -11.00 11.99 12.71
CA ASN A 105 -11.47 10.76 13.37
C ASN A 105 -10.38 9.68 13.41
N TYR A 106 -9.31 9.94 14.17
CA TYR A 106 -8.19 9.02 14.35
C TYR A 106 -7.57 9.15 15.75
N ASP A 107 -6.90 8.10 16.21
CA ASP A 107 -6.17 8.11 17.49
C ASP A 107 -4.86 8.91 17.38
N ASN A 108 -4.48 9.58 18.46
CA ASN A 108 -3.17 10.20 18.60
C ASN A 108 -2.61 9.90 20.02
N PRO A 109 -1.58 9.04 20.17
CA PRO A 109 -0.81 8.39 19.10
C PRO A 109 -1.64 7.35 18.32
N LEU A 110 -1.23 7.06 17.08
CA LEU A 110 -1.90 6.07 16.24
C LEU A 110 -1.82 4.68 16.88
N THR A 111 -2.92 3.93 16.82
CA THR A 111 -2.97 2.53 17.27
C THR A 111 -1.96 1.65 16.51
N GLU A 112 -1.14 0.90 17.24
CA GLU A 112 -0.13 -0.01 16.67
C GLU A 112 -0.79 -1.11 15.82
N ARG A 113 -0.30 -1.30 14.59
CA ARG A 113 -0.79 -2.36 13.70
C ARG A 113 -0.29 -3.72 14.18
N LYS A 114 -1.21 -4.67 14.27
CA LYS A 114 -0.87 -6.07 14.57
C LYS A 114 -0.39 -6.77 13.30
N MET A 115 0.89 -7.11 13.22
CA MET A 115 1.45 -7.89 12.12
C MET A 115 1.46 -9.39 12.42
N THR A 116 1.16 -10.21 11.41
CA THR A 116 1.27 -11.67 11.52
C THR A 116 2.69 -12.13 11.21
N ASN A 117 3.06 -13.33 11.66
CA ASN A 117 4.35 -13.93 11.31
C ASN A 117 4.47 -14.16 9.81
N ASP A 118 3.38 -14.56 9.14
CA ASP A 118 3.36 -14.78 7.70
C ASP A 118 3.84 -13.57 6.91
N MET A 119 3.53 -12.35 7.35
CA MET A 119 4.04 -11.14 6.70
C MET A 119 5.57 -11.11 6.74
N CYS A 120 6.16 -11.41 7.88
CA CYS A 120 7.62 -11.43 8.05
C CYS A 120 8.24 -12.57 7.22
N LEU A 121 7.62 -13.75 7.26
CA LEU A 121 8.12 -14.96 6.60
C LEU A 121 8.06 -14.90 5.07
N LYS A 122 7.28 -13.99 4.46
CA LYS A 122 7.34 -13.71 3.01
C LYS A 122 8.76 -13.44 2.52
N CYS A 123 9.59 -12.78 3.34
CA CYS A 123 10.98 -12.46 3.02
C CYS A 123 11.96 -13.25 3.90
N HIS A 124 11.56 -13.58 5.13
CA HIS A 124 12.42 -14.23 6.13
C HIS A 124 12.36 -15.77 6.14
N ARG A 125 11.78 -16.38 5.10
CA ARG A 125 11.69 -17.85 4.90
C ARG A 125 10.84 -18.53 5.98
N SER A 126 11.47 -19.24 6.91
CA SER A 126 10.78 -20.05 7.92
C SER A 126 11.47 -19.93 9.29
N TYR A 127 10.77 -20.34 10.35
CA TYR A 127 11.36 -20.35 11.71
C TYR A 127 12.57 -21.26 11.79
N GLU A 128 12.57 -22.40 11.09
CA GLU A 128 13.71 -23.33 11.03
C GLU A 128 14.93 -22.65 10.42
N SER A 129 14.75 -21.96 9.28
CA SER A 129 15.85 -21.23 8.63
C SER A 129 16.37 -20.08 9.51
N LEU A 130 15.49 -19.39 10.22
CA LEU A 130 15.88 -18.34 11.17
C LEU A 130 16.62 -18.92 12.38
N ALA A 131 16.14 -20.04 12.92
CA ALA A 131 16.78 -20.77 14.01
C ALA A 131 18.19 -21.22 13.65
N GLU A 132 18.40 -21.76 12.45
CA GLU A 132 19.73 -22.14 11.97
C GLU A 132 20.67 -20.92 11.91
N ARG A 133 20.19 -19.77 11.41
CA ARG A 133 20.98 -18.54 11.34
C ARG A 133 21.35 -17.99 12.72
N THR A 134 20.51 -18.19 13.72
CA THR A 134 20.74 -17.73 15.10
C THR A 134 21.24 -18.83 16.05
N ALA A 135 21.72 -19.97 15.51
CA ALA A 135 22.17 -21.12 16.31
C ALA A 135 23.42 -20.84 17.16
N HIS A 136 24.15 -19.78 16.88
CA HIS A 136 25.34 -19.37 17.63
C HIS A 136 25.00 -18.63 18.94
N LEU A 137 23.74 -18.22 19.14
CA LEU A 137 23.31 -17.56 20.37
C LEU A 137 23.08 -18.58 21.48
N ASN A 138 23.50 -18.25 22.71
CA ASN A 138 23.31 -19.11 23.89
C ASN A 138 21.83 -19.46 24.12
N ARG A 139 20.94 -18.49 23.89
CA ARG A 139 19.49 -18.72 23.78
C ARG A 139 19.02 -18.26 22.42
N ASN A 140 18.57 -19.21 21.61
CA ASN A 140 18.11 -18.94 20.26
C ASN A 140 16.64 -18.44 20.28
N PRO A 141 16.37 -17.16 19.99
CA PRO A 141 15.01 -16.61 20.06
C PRO A 141 14.07 -17.20 19.01
N HIS A 142 14.62 -17.75 17.92
CA HIS A 142 13.86 -18.39 16.84
C HIS A 142 13.69 -19.90 17.03
N ASN A 143 14.32 -20.48 18.08
CA ASN A 143 14.14 -21.86 18.50
C ASN A 143 13.85 -21.92 20.00
N SER A 144 12.74 -21.30 20.39
CA SER A 144 12.31 -21.21 21.78
C SER A 144 11.33 -22.31 22.16
N HIS A 145 11.04 -22.45 23.46
CA HIS A 145 9.98 -23.35 23.95
C HIS A 145 8.56 -22.85 23.60
N TRP A 146 8.42 -21.67 22.99
CA TRP A 146 7.18 -21.18 22.40
C TRP A 146 7.23 -21.33 20.89
N PRO A 147 6.58 -22.36 20.32
CA PRO A 147 6.56 -22.53 18.87
C PRO A 147 5.86 -21.33 18.23
N ASN A 148 6.47 -20.77 17.18
CA ASN A 148 5.94 -19.66 16.40
C ASN A 148 5.65 -18.38 17.20
N LEU A 149 6.44 -18.10 18.25
CA LEU A 149 6.34 -16.83 19.01
C LEU A 149 6.34 -15.64 18.04
N ARG A 150 5.37 -14.74 18.18
CA ARG A 150 5.16 -13.67 17.21
C ARG A 150 6.40 -12.80 17.05
N CYS A 151 6.83 -12.56 15.81
CA CYS A 151 8.00 -11.73 15.52
C CYS A 151 7.89 -10.36 16.22
N THR A 152 6.69 -9.77 16.22
CA THR A 152 6.40 -8.45 16.78
C THR A 152 6.42 -8.38 18.31
N VAL A 153 6.60 -9.50 19.02
CA VAL A 153 6.78 -9.47 20.47
C VAL A 153 8.14 -8.87 20.81
N CYS A 154 9.18 -9.26 20.08
CA CYS A 154 10.53 -8.70 20.24
C CYS A 154 10.82 -7.59 19.23
N HIS A 155 10.46 -7.82 17.95
CA HIS A 155 10.81 -6.95 16.83
C HIS A 155 9.79 -5.82 16.58
N LYS A 156 10.19 -4.56 16.77
CA LYS A 156 9.35 -3.37 16.76
C LYS A 156 9.78 -2.42 15.64
N SER A 157 8.85 -2.14 14.74
CA SER A 157 9.07 -1.22 13.61
C SER A 157 9.44 0.18 14.04
N HIS A 158 8.65 0.82 14.90
CA HIS A 158 8.75 2.26 15.16
C HIS A 158 9.10 2.61 16.61
N ARG A 159 9.75 1.69 17.32
CA ARG A 159 10.19 1.86 18.71
C ARG A 159 11.33 0.88 19.02
N PRO A 160 12.03 1.03 20.16
CA PRO A 160 13.11 0.10 20.52
C PRO A 160 12.66 -1.36 20.61
N GLU A 161 13.58 -2.26 20.29
CA GLU A 161 13.38 -3.71 20.39
C GLU A 161 13.18 -4.16 21.84
N GLU A 162 12.40 -5.22 22.03
CA GLU A 162 12.12 -5.80 23.35
C GLU A 162 12.86 -7.14 23.53
N ASN A 163 13.61 -7.29 24.62
CA ASN A 163 14.13 -8.59 25.03
C ASN A 163 13.04 -9.34 25.81
N TYR A 164 12.17 -10.05 25.10
CA TYR A 164 11.07 -10.80 25.71
C TYR A 164 11.55 -11.91 26.65
N CYS A 165 12.68 -12.55 26.34
CA CYS A 165 13.23 -13.64 27.16
C CYS A 165 13.66 -13.14 28.55
N ALA A 166 14.20 -11.92 28.62
CA ALA A 166 14.64 -11.29 29.86
C ALA A 166 13.51 -11.00 30.86
N GLN A 167 12.24 -11.10 30.44
CA GLN A 167 11.10 -10.95 31.34
C GLN A 167 11.01 -12.12 32.35
N CYS A 168 11.57 -13.28 32.02
CA CYS A 168 11.55 -14.48 32.87
C CYS A 168 12.94 -15.07 33.10
N HIS A 169 13.85 -14.95 32.13
CA HIS A 169 15.20 -15.49 32.22
C HIS A 169 16.18 -14.38 32.59
N GLN A 170 16.92 -14.56 33.68
CA GLN A 170 18.03 -13.69 34.03
C GLN A 170 19.25 -14.10 33.20
N ASP A 171 19.94 -13.10 32.64
CA ASP A 171 21.22 -13.21 31.95
C ASP A 171 22.26 -12.37 32.67
#